data_AF-A0A497RE25-F1
#
_entry.id   AF-A0A497RE25-F1
#
_cell.length_a   1.000
_cell.length_b   1.000
_cell.length_c   1.000
_cell.angle_alpha   90.00
_cell.angle_beta   90.00
_cell.angle_gamma   90.00
#
_symmetry.space_group_name_H-M   'P 1'
#
loop_
_entity.id
_entity.type
_entity.pdbx_description
1 polymer ?
#
loop_
_entity_poly.entity_id
_entity_poly.type
_entity_poly.pdbx_seq_one_letter_code
_entity_poly.pdbx_strand_id
1 'polypeptide(L)'
;IVDLPGIYGFTASSIDEKIARDFILQKPDVVVDIVDASNIERNLYLTMLLVEMEANIVVALNKMDLAEQKGYKIDVRKLSKELKVPVIPTIAVKGVGIEELKSAILQASKVKRKPYVRYSDGIERYIEFVESKVIENSILPNYPPKFVAIKLLEFDDEIMREAGINGEVIEKWISSVS
;
A
#
# COMPACT_ATOMS: atom_id res chain seq x y z
N ILE A 1 14.38 -1.35 14.79
CA ILE A 1 14.17 -1.17 13.34
C ILE A 1 14.43 -2.54 12.72
N VAL A 2 13.50 -3.02 11.90
CA VAL A 2 13.65 -4.27 11.15
C VAL A 2 13.70 -3.87 9.68
N ASP A 3 14.71 -4.35 8.96
CA ASP A 3 14.80 -4.14 7.51
C ASP A 3 14.09 -5.30 6.80
N LEU A 4 13.22 -4.98 5.84
CA LEU A 4 12.50 -5.96 5.06
C LEU A 4 13.18 -6.13 3.70
N PRO A 5 13.07 -7.31 3.06
CA PRO A 5 13.51 -7.48 1.69
C PRO A 5 12.91 -6.40 0.77
N GLY A 6 13.68 -5.94 -0.21
CA GLY A 6 13.19 -5.00 -1.21
C GLY A 6 12.21 -5.68 -2.15
N ILE A 7 10.94 -5.25 -2.10
CA ILE A 7 9.85 -5.85 -2.87
C ILE A 7 9.23 -4.82 -3.82
N TYR A 8 8.57 -5.30 -4.87
CA TYR A 8 7.83 -4.46 -5.82
C TYR A 8 6.32 -4.73 -5.77
N GLY A 9 5.85 -5.73 -5.04
CA GLY A 9 4.44 -6.08 -4.91
C GLY A 9 4.16 -7.01 -3.73
N PHE A 10 2.88 -7.38 -3.54
CA PHE A 10 2.42 -8.35 -2.53
C PHE A 10 1.74 -9.58 -3.13
N THR A 11 1.96 -9.86 -4.42
CA THR A 11 1.43 -11.07 -5.09
C THR A 11 2.12 -12.37 -4.61
N ALA A 12 3.04 -12.25 -3.64
CA ALA A 12 3.87 -13.30 -3.03
C ALA A 12 4.34 -14.40 -3.98
N SER A 13 4.72 -13.96 -5.17
CA SER A 13 5.41 -14.75 -6.18
C SER A 13 6.81 -15.17 -5.72
N SER A 14 7.35 -14.47 -4.71
CA SER A 14 8.63 -14.76 -4.07
C SER A 14 8.52 -14.87 -2.55
N ILE A 15 9.49 -15.55 -1.95
CA ILE A 15 9.59 -15.70 -0.49
C ILE A 15 9.76 -14.34 0.21
N ASP A 16 10.43 -13.40 -0.45
CA ASP A 16 10.69 -12.05 0.06
C ASP A 16 9.40 -11.24 0.21
N GLU A 17 8.53 -11.29 -0.80
CA GLU A 17 7.19 -10.67 -0.78
C GLU A 17 6.31 -11.26 0.32
N LYS A 18 6.39 -12.57 0.53
CA LYS A 18 5.65 -13.24 1.60
C LYS A 18 6.13 -12.81 2.98
N ILE A 19 7.45 -12.78 3.21
CA ILE A 19 8.04 -12.32 4.47
C ILE A 19 7.60 -10.88 4.77
N ALA A 20 7.68 -9.99 3.78
CA ALA A 20 7.25 -8.61 3.93
C ALA A 20 5.75 -8.50 4.25
N ARG A 21 4.88 -9.20 3.50
CA ARG A 21 3.43 -9.22 3.74
C ARG A 21 3.09 -9.70 5.16
N ASP A 22 3.66 -10.84 5.56
CA ASP A 22 3.42 -11.44 6.87
C ASP A 22 3.89 -10.50 8.00
N PHE A 23 4.97 -9.76 7.78
CA PHE A 23 5.44 -8.75 8.72
C PHE A 23 4.49 -7.55 8.81
N ILE A 24 3.97 -7.05 7.68
CA ILE A 24 2.98 -5.96 7.67
C ILE A 24 1.70 -6.36 8.39
N LEU A 25 1.25 -7.62 8.23
CA LEU A 25 0.08 -8.17 8.92
C LEU A 25 0.23 -8.24 10.45
N GLN A 26 1.47 -8.29 10.95
CA GLN A 26 1.74 -8.17 12.39
C GLN A 26 1.51 -6.75 12.93
N LYS A 27 1.13 -5.80 12.06
CA LYS A 27 0.79 -4.40 12.38
C LYS A 27 1.92 -3.67 13.12
N PRO A 28 3.10 -3.52 12.48
CA PRO A 28 4.19 -2.75 13.05
C PRO A 28 3.75 -1.32 13.37
N ASP A 29 4.41 -0.68 14.34
CA ASP A 29 4.01 0.66 14.78
C ASP A 29 4.12 1.70 13.70
N VAL A 30 5.18 1.65 12.87
CA VAL A 30 5.39 2.51 11.72
C VAL A 30 6.11 1.71 10.63
N VAL A 31 5.65 1.88 9.38
CA VAL A 31 6.34 1.41 8.18
C VAL A 31 6.99 2.61 7.50
N VAL A 32 8.29 2.55 7.25
CA VAL A 32 8.99 3.58 6.47
C VAL A 32 9.08 3.09 5.03
N ASP A 33 8.29 3.67 4.14
CA ASP A 33 8.27 3.33 2.72
C ASP A 33 9.25 4.23 1.96
N ILE A 34 10.31 3.64 1.40
CA ILE A 34 11.35 4.39 0.70
C ILE A 34 11.02 4.41 -0.80
N VAL A 35 10.58 5.56 -1.29
CA VAL A 35 10.12 5.75 -2.67
C VAL A 35 11.18 6.51 -3.48
N ASP A 36 11.63 5.94 -4.60
CA ASP A 36 12.53 6.64 -5.53
C ASP A 36 11.75 7.71 -6.33
N ALA A 37 11.98 8.98 -6.00
CA ALA A 37 11.35 10.12 -6.65
C ALA A 37 11.64 10.19 -8.16
N SER A 38 12.77 9.65 -8.61
CA SER A 38 13.14 9.63 -10.02
C SER A 38 12.44 8.52 -10.83
N ASN A 39 11.68 7.66 -10.15
CA ASN A 39 10.87 6.59 -10.73
C ASN A 39 9.57 6.41 -9.93
N ILE A 40 8.93 7.55 -9.59
CA ILE A 40 7.87 7.63 -8.59
C ILE A 40 6.65 6.78 -8.96
N GLU A 41 6.23 6.75 -10.22
CA GLU A 41 5.06 5.99 -10.68
C GLU A 41 5.20 4.50 -10.35
N ARG A 42 6.37 3.91 -10.66
CA ARG A 42 6.65 2.51 -10.35
C ARG A 42 6.71 2.25 -8.83
N ASN A 43 7.29 3.16 -8.07
CA ASN A 43 7.48 2.97 -6.62
C ASN A 43 6.17 3.13 -5.86
N LEU A 44 5.28 4.03 -6.31
CA LEU A 44 3.98 4.24 -5.68
C LEU A 44 3.07 3.01 -5.77
N TYR A 45 3.34 2.04 -6.64
CA TYR A 45 2.60 0.79 -6.65
C TYR A 45 2.73 0.04 -5.31
N LEU A 46 3.94 -0.08 -4.75
CA LEU A 46 4.12 -0.67 -3.41
C LEU A 46 3.46 0.18 -2.33
N THR A 47 3.59 1.52 -2.43
CA THR A 47 2.92 2.45 -1.51
C THR A 47 1.42 2.20 -1.48
N MET A 48 0.77 2.02 -2.65
CA MET A 48 -0.65 1.74 -2.75
C MET A 48 -1.03 0.44 -2.04
N LEU A 49 -0.25 -0.62 -2.23
CA LEU A 49 -0.48 -1.89 -1.54
C LEU A 49 -0.35 -1.77 -0.02
N LEU A 50 0.64 -1.03 0.48
CA LEU A 50 0.77 -0.75 1.91
C LEU A 50 -0.43 0.05 2.44
N VAL A 51 -0.93 1.00 1.66
CA VAL A 51 -2.13 1.78 1.99
C VAL A 51 -3.37 0.89 2.07
N GLU A 52 -3.58 -0.01 1.11
CA GLU A 52 -4.69 -0.96 1.13
C GLU A 52 -4.60 -1.94 2.31
N MET A 53 -3.38 -2.32 2.69
CA MET A 53 -3.09 -3.10 3.89
C MET A 53 -3.28 -2.33 5.21
N GLU A 54 -3.80 -1.10 5.15
CA GLU A 54 -4.00 -0.19 6.27
C GLU A 54 -2.74 0.03 7.13
N ALA A 55 -1.55 -0.09 6.52
CA ALA A 55 -0.30 0.05 7.25
C ALA A 55 -0.11 1.51 7.71
N ASN A 56 0.45 1.71 8.91
CA ASN A 56 0.76 3.05 9.41
C ASN A 56 2.08 3.55 8.78
N ILE A 57 1.99 4.17 7.62
CA ILE A 57 3.16 4.45 6.76
C ILE A 57 3.66 5.90 6.92
N VAL A 58 4.97 6.07 6.81
CA VAL A 58 5.65 7.33 6.49
C VAL A 58 6.45 7.13 5.22
N VAL A 59 6.21 7.95 4.19
CA VAL A 59 6.91 7.85 2.91
C VAL A 59 8.17 8.72 2.96
N ALA A 60 9.33 8.09 2.74
CA ALA A 60 10.58 8.77 2.47
C ALA A 60 10.77 8.89 0.95
N LEU A 61 10.37 10.01 0.38
CA LEU A 61 10.49 10.29 -1.05
C LEU A 61 11.94 10.68 -1.38
N ASN A 62 12.76 9.67 -1.68
CA ASN A 62 14.21 9.75 -1.79
C ASN A 62 14.68 10.04 -3.23
N LYS A 63 15.94 10.45 -3.39
CA LYS A 63 16.56 10.84 -4.67
C LYS A 63 15.88 12.03 -5.35
N MET A 64 15.46 13.02 -4.55
CA MET A 64 14.85 14.25 -5.06
C MET A 64 15.75 15.02 -6.04
N ASP A 65 17.06 15.01 -5.82
CA ASP A 65 18.04 15.60 -6.74
C ASP A 65 18.05 14.92 -8.11
N LEU A 66 17.96 13.60 -8.16
CA LEU A 66 17.87 12.87 -9.42
C LEU A 66 16.53 13.12 -10.14
N ALA A 67 15.43 13.24 -9.38
CA ALA A 67 14.13 13.60 -9.95
C ALA A 67 14.16 14.99 -10.59
N GLU A 68 14.75 15.97 -9.91
CA GLU A 68 14.94 17.33 -10.44
C GLU A 68 15.83 17.35 -11.69
N GLN A 69 16.93 16.58 -11.69
CA GLN A 69 17.80 16.44 -12.87
C GLN A 69 17.08 15.86 -14.09
N LYS A 70 16.09 14.98 -13.87
CA LYS A 70 15.21 14.45 -14.93
C LYS A 70 14.09 15.42 -15.34
N GLY A 71 14.00 16.59 -14.71
CA GLY A 71 12.98 17.61 -14.99
C GLY A 71 11.63 17.36 -14.30
N TYR A 72 11.55 16.42 -13.34
CA TYR A 72 10.31 16.19 -12.61
C TYR A 72 10.04 17.30 -11.60
N LYS A 73 8.77 17.70 -11.51
CA LYS A 73 8.26 18.61 -10.49
C LYS A 73 7.20 17.88 -9.67
N ILE A 74 7.60 17.41 -8.49
CA ILE A 74 6.72 16.61 -7.63
C ILE A 74 6.11 17.51 -6.57
N ASP A 75 4.79 17.61 -6.56
CA ASP A 75 4.06 18.29 -5.49
C ASP A 75 3.92 17.35 -4.28
N VAL A 76 4.90 17.42 -3.39
CA VAL A 76 4.98 16.59 -2.18
C VAL A 76 3.77 16.81 -1.26
N ARG A 77 3.25 18.04 -1.17
CA ARG A 77 2.10 18.36 -0.31
C ARG A 77 0.84 17.73 -0.86
N LYS A 78 0.61 17.85 -2.17
CA LYS A 78 -0.50 17.19 -2.84
C LYS A 78 -0.40 15.68 -2.70
N LEU A 79 0.77 15.08 -2.95
CA LEU A 79 0.97 13.64 -2.79
C LEU A 79 0.65 13.15 -1.37
N SER A 80 1.14 13.87 -0.35
CA SER A 80 0.84 13.57 1.05
C SER A 80 -0.66 13.66 1.37
N LYS A 81 -1.36 14.64 0.78
CA LYS A 81 -2.81 14.80 0.95
C LYS A 81 -3.62 13.69 0.29
N GLU A 82 -3.27 13.31 -0.93
CA GLU A 82 -3.97 12.26 -1.69
C GLU A 82 -3.78 10.88 -1.03
N LEU A 83 -2.56 10.57 -0.58
CA LEU A 83 -2.27 9.30 0.12
C LEU A 83 -2.71 9.31 1.60
N LYS A 84 -3.00 10.50 2.16
CA LYS A 84 -3.29 10.72 3.59
C LYS A 84 -2.19 10.24 4.55
N VAL A 85 -0.94 10.17 4.08
CA VAL A 85 0.24 9.80 4.87
C VAL A 85 1.31 10.89 4.80
N PRO A 86 2.20 11.02 5.80
CA PRO A 86 3.34 11.92 5.70
C PRO A 86 4.25 11.52 4.53
N VAL A 87 4.62 12.48 3.69
CA VAL A 87 5.62 12.30 2.63
C VAL A 87 6.75 13.28 2.87
N ILE A 88 7.94 12.76 3.12
CA ILE A 88 9.14 13.53 3.46
C ILE A 88 10.12 13.46 2.28
N PRO A 89 10.42 14.58 1.61
CA PRO A 89 11.40 14.61 0.53
C PRO A 89 12.81 14.44 1.13
N THR A 90 13.61 13.55 0.55
CA THR A 90 14.95 13.24 1.06
C THR A 90 15.98 13.13 -0.05
N ILE A 91 17.24 13.38 0.32
CA ILE A 91 18.42 12.94 -0.43
C ILE A 91 19.31 12.20 0.55
N ALA A 92 19.02 10.91 0.75
CA ALA A 92 19.59 10.12 1.84
C ALA A 92 21.13 10.15 1.88
N VAL A 93 21.75 10.05 0.69
CA VAL A 93 23.23 10.09 0.55
C VAL A 93 23.86 11.44 0.93
N LYS A 94 23.07 12.52 0.97
CA LYS A 94 23.49 13.86 1.41
C LYS A 94 22.97 14.21 2.80
N GLY A 95 22.25 13.30 3.47
CA GLY A 95 21.62 13.53 4.77
C GLY A 95 20.45 14.53 4.76
N VAL A 96 19.97 14.97 3.58
CA VAL A 96 18.89 15.96 3.47
C VAL A 96 17.55 15.30 3.76
N GLY A 97 16.74 15.94 4.62
CA GLY A 97 15.38 15.49 4.98
C GLY A 97 15.32 14.39 6.06
N ILE A 98 16.48 13.97 6.58
CA ILE A 98 16.57 12.84 7.53
C ILE A 98 16.02 13.20 8.91
N GLU A 99 16.25 14.43 9.40
CA GLU A 99 15.73 14.86 10.71
C GLU A 99 14.20 15.06 10.66
N GLU A 100 13.69 15.59 9.55
CA GLU A 100 12.27 15.68 9.27
C GLU A 100 11.62 14.29 9.18
N LEU A 101 12.30 13.33 8.55
CA LEU A 101 11.85 11.94 8.47
C LEU A 101 11.77 11.30 9.86
N LYS A 102 12.81 11.45 10.68
CA LYS A 102 12.81 10.95 12.08
C LYS A 102 11.67 11.56 12.89
N SER A 103 11.44 12.87 12.76
CA SER A 103 10.33 13.56 13.42
C SER A 103 8.97 13.02 12.96
N ALA A 104 8.79 12.79 11.66
CA ALA A 104 7.57 12.20 11.11
C ALA A 104 7.32 10.77 11.62
N ILE A 105 8.37 9.94 11.69
CA ILE A 105 8.29 8.58 12.25
C ILE A 105 7.86 8.63 13.72
N LEU A 106 8.47 9.51 14.53
CA LEU A 106 8.12 9.65 15.94
C LEU A 106 6.68 10.16 16.15
N GLN A 107 6.16 10.97 15.24
CA GLN A 107 4.76 11.38 15.28
C GLN A 107 3.81 10.26 14.85
N ALA A 108 4.15 9.53 13.79
CA ALA A 108 3.35 8.41 13.29
C ALA A 108 3.25 7.27 14.32
N SER A 109 4.30 7.02 15.12
CA SER A 109 4.26 6.00 16.17
C SER A 109 3.30 6.35 17.32
N LYS A 110 2.99 7.64 17.51
CA LYS A 110 2.04 8.12 18.53
C LYS A 110 0.61 8.20 18.00
N VAL A 111 0.45 8.55 16.72
CA VAL A 111 -0.85 8.74 16.09
C VAL A 111 -0.93 7.86 14.86
N LYS A 112 -1.52 6.66 15.02
CA LYS A 112 -1.75 5.74 13.91
C LYS A 112 -2.78 6.36 12.96
N ARG A 113 -2.37 6.55 11.70
CA ARG A 113 -3.29 6.97 10.63
C ARG A 113 -3.72 5.73 9.88
N LYS A 114 -5.00 5.67 9.52
CA LYS A 114 -5.47 4.72 8.51
C LYS A 114 -5.33 5.39 7.15
N PRO A 115 -4.37 4.96 6.32
CA PRO A 115 -4.30 5.46 4.96
C PRO A 115 -5.57 5.04 4.21
N TYR A 116 -5.93 5.83 3.19
CA TYR A 116 -7.13 5.55 2.40
C TYR A 116 -6.98 6.15 1.02
N VAL A 117 -7.16 5.30 0.01
CA VAL A 117 -7.28 5.73 -1.38
C VAL A 117 -8.65 5.33 -1.91
N ARG A 118 -9.20 6.22 -2.74
CA ARG A 118 -10.47 6.03 -3.43
C ARG A 118 -10.21 5.78 -4.90
N TYR A 119 -10.76 4.70 -5.42
CA TYR A 119 -10.79 4.39 -6.84
C TYR A 119 -11.91 5.18 -7.55
N SER A 120 -12.03 5.02 -8.86
CA SER A 120 -13.13 5.63 -9.62
C SER A 120 -14.49 5.06 -9.16
N ASP A 121 -15.57 5.84 -9.28
CA ASP A 121 -16.91 5.44 -8.85
C ASP A 121 -17.38 4.13 -9.51
N GLY A 122 -16.92 3.87 -10.74
CA GLY A 122 -17.17 2.62 -11.44
C GLY A 122 -16.58 1.42 -10.70
N ILE A 123 -15.33 1.53 -10.26
CA ILE A 123 -14.59 0.44 -9.61
C ILE A 123 -14.99 0.31 -8.12
N GLU A 124 -15.17 1.42 -7.41
CA GLU A 124 -15.55 1.38 -5.99
C GLU A 124 -16.84 0.60 -5.74
N ARG A 125 -17.82 0.65 -6.65
CA ARG A 125 -19.05 -0.17 -6.51
C ARG A 125 -18.76 -1.68 -6.48
N TYR A 126 -17.83 -2.15 -7.30
CA TYR A 126 -17.41 -3.56 -7.28
C TYR A 126 -16.61 -3.88 -6.03
N ILE A 127 -15.70 -2.99 -5.63
CA ILE A 127 -14.91 -3.16 -4.40
C ILE A 127 -15.85 -3.24 -3.19
N GLU A 128 -16.76 -2.30 -3.02
CA GLU A 128 -17.72 -2.27 -1.90
C GLU A 128 -18.61 -3.52 -1.86
N PHE A 129 -19.08 -3.99 -3.02
CA PHE A 129 -19.88 -5.21 -3.09
C PHE A 129 -19.07 -6.45 -2.71
N VAL A 130 -17.88 -6.64 -3.28
CA VAL A 130 -17.02 -7.80 -2.94
C VAL A 130 -16.53 -7.71 -1.49
N GLU A 131 -16.20 -6.52 -1.01
CA GLU A 131 -15.84 -6.25 0.39
C GLU A 131 -16.97 -6.67 1.34
N SER A 132 -18.23 -6.36 1.01
CA SER A 132 -19.37 -6.84 1.79
C SER A 132 -19.41 -8.37 1.88
N LYS A 133 -19.10 -9.08 0.79
CA LYS A 133 -19.03 -10.55 0.76
C LYS A 133 -17.86 -11.07 1.57
N VAL A 134 -16.70 -10.42 1.49
CA VAL A 134 -15.53 -10.73 2.32
C VAL A 134 -15.88 -10.65 3.81
N ILE A 135 -16.56 -9.57 4.23
CA ILE A 135 -16.98 -9.35 5.62
C ILE A 135 -18.03 -10.39 6.05
N GLU A 136 -19.11 -10.56 5.26
CA GLU A 136 -20.21 -11.50 5.56
C GLU A 136 -19.71 -12.93 5.77
N ASN A 137 -18.74 -13.36 4.97
CA ASN A 137 -18.21 -14.73 5.01
C ASN A 137 -16.94 -14.86 5.85
N SER A 138 -16.48 -13.77 6.50
CA SER A 138 -15.24 -13.75 7.29
C SER A 138 -14.03 -14.29 6.51
N ILE A 139 -13.90 -13.92 5.23
CA ILE A 139 -12.82 -14.36 4.36
C ILE A 139 -11.53 -13.65 4.78
N LEU A 140 -10.50 -14.42 5.11
CA LEU A 140 -9.17 -13.92 5.50
C LEU A 140 -9.23 -12.79 6.56
N PRO A 141 -9.78 -13.04 7.77
CA PRO A 141 -10.14 -11.99 8.73
C PRO A 141 -8.94 -11.25 9.34
N ASN A 142 -7.72 -11.72 9.09
CA ASN A 142 -6.49 -11.06 9.52
C ASN A 142 -6.07 -9.92 8.57
N TYR A 143 -6.64 -9.87 7.36
CA TYR A 143 -6.39 -8.84 6.36
C TYR A 143 -7.47 -7.76 6.40
N PRO A 144 -7.16 -6.52 5.95
CA PRO A 144 -8.20 -5.52 5.70
C PRO A 144 -9.19 -6.01 4.63
N PRO A 145 -10.52 -5.92 4.87
CA PRO A 145 -11.51 -6.44 3.92
C PRO A 145 -11.42 -5.82 2.53
N LYS A 146 -11.20 -4.50 2.43
CA LYS A 146 -10.99 -3.81 1.15
C LYS A 146 -9.79 -4.37 0.37
N PHE A 147 -8.67 -4.68 1.03
CA PHE A 147 -7.52 -5.29 0.39
C PHE A 147 -7.87 -6.66 -0.20
N VAL A 148 -8.52 -7.53 0.59
CA VAL A 148 -8.95 -8.85 0.12
C VAL A 148 -9.90 -8.72 -1.07
N ALA A 149 -10.85 -7.79 -1.00
CA ALA A 149 -11.80 -7.56 -2.09
C ALA A 149 -11.11 -7.14 -3.39
N ILE A 150 -10.16 -6.22 -3.32
CA ILE A 150 -9.35 -5.78 -4.48
C ILE A 150 -8.57 -6.97 -5.05
N LYS A 151 -7.90 -7.76 -4.20
CA LYS A 151 -7.11 -8.91 -4.65
C LYS A 151 -7.96 -10.01 -5.28
N LEU A 152 -9.17 -10.25 -4.77
CA LEU A 152 -10.12 -11.16 -5.41
C LEU A 152 -10.57 -10.62 -6.77
N LEU A 153 -10.86 -9.32 -6.90
CA LEU A 153 -11.19 -8.70 -8.19
C LEU A 153 -10.04 -8.74 -9.20
N GLU A 154 -8.79 -8.73 -8.72
CA GLU A 154 -7.59 -8.91 -9.53
C GLU A 154 -7.30 -10.37 -9.91
N PHE A 155 -8.10 -11.32 -9.41
CA PHE A 155 -7.86 -12.77 -9.53
C PHE A 155 -6.47 -13.18 -9.01
N ASP A 156 -6.05 -12.63 -7.87
CA ASP A 156 -4.78 -12.99 -7.24
C ASP A 156 -4.80 -14.46 -6.78
N ASP A 157 -3.97 -15.29 -7.42
CA ASP A 157 -3.93 -16.75 -7.21
C ASP A 157 -3.70 -17.15 -5.75
N GLU A 158 -2.86 -16.41 -5.02
CA GLU A 158 -2.55 -16.75 -3.64
C GLU A 158 -3.69 -16.38 -2.70
N ILE A 159 -4.23 -15.16 -2.82
CA ILE A 159 -5.38 -14.75 -2.01
C ILE A 159 -6.59 -15.64 -2.30
N MET A 160 -6.84 -16.00 -3.57
CA MET A 160 -7.88 -16.96 -3.94
C MET A 160 -7.67 -18.33 -3.29
N ARG A 161 -6.43 -18.86 -3.34
CA ARG A 161 -6.06 -20.14 -2.72
C ARG A 161 -6.20 -20.10 -1.21
N GLU A 162 -5.71 -19.05 -0.54
CA GLU A 162 -5.82 -18.88 0.92
C GLU A 162 -7.28 -18.68 1.36
N ALA A 163 -8.07 -17.96 0.58
CA ALA A 163 -9.50 -17.74 0.83
C ALA A 163 -10.37 -18.97 0.52
N GLY A 164 -9.88 -19.93 -0.26
CA GLY A 164 -10.67 -21.05 -0.76
C GLY A 164 -11.74 -20.61 -1.78
N ILE A 165 -11.48 -19.54 -2.53
CA ILE A 165 -12.41 -18.95 -3.51
C ILE A 165 -11.85 -19.17 -4.91
N ASN A 166 -12.68 -19.67 -5.83
CA ASN A 166 -12.30 -19.83 -7.23
C ASN A 166 -12.83 -18.67 -8.10
N GLY A 167 -12.34 -18.60 -9.34
CA GLY A 167 -12.70 -17.52 -10.27
C GLY A 167 -14.21 -17.44 -10.55
N GLU A 168 -14.89 -18.59 -10.62
CA GLU A 168 -16.34 -18.65 -10.89
C GLU A 168 -17.18 -17.94 -9.82
N VAL A 169 -16.77 -18.00 -8.54
CA VAL A 169 -17.44 -17.28 -7.46
C VAL A 169 -17.28 -15.77 -7.64
N ILE A 170 -16.08 -15.32 -8.00
CA ILE A 170 -15.75 -13.91 -8.20
C ILE A 170 -16.54 -13.36 -9.40
N GLU A 171 -16.60 -14.10 -10.51
CA GLU A 171 -17.39 -13.73 -11.70
C GLU A 171 -18.89 -13.60 -11.39
N LYS A 172 -19.44 -14.49 -10.56
CA LYS A 172 -20.83 -14.39 -10.09
C LYS A 172 -21.07 -13.14 -9.26
N TRP A 173 -20.11 -12.76 -8.41
CA TRP A 173 -20.21 -11.52 -7.64
C TRP A 173 -20.16 -10.29 -8.54
N ILE A 174 -19.21 -10.22 -9.47
CA ILE A 174 -19.09 -9.11 -10.43
C ILE A 174 -20.38 -8.95 -11.24
N SER A 175 -20.95 -10.05 -11.71
CA SER A 175 -22.21 -10.06 -12.47
C SER A 175 -23.43 -9.58 -11.68
N SER A 176 -23.35 -9.58 -10.34
CA SER A 176 -24.44 -9.13 -9.45
C SER A 176 -24.43 -7.63 -9.17
N VAL A 177 -23.38 -6.92 -9.62
CA VAL A 177 -23.21 -5.45 -9.46
C VAL A 177 -23.72 -4.68 -10.69
N SER A 178 -23.81 -5.37 -11.84
CA SER A 178 -24.29 -4.83 -13.13
C SER A 178 -25.81 -4.81 -13.20
#